data_AF-A0AA38F898-F1
#
_entry.id   AF-A0AA38F898-F1
#
_cell.length_a   1.000
_cell.length_b   1.000
_cell.length_c   1.000
_cell.angle_alpha   90.00
_cell.angle_beta   90.00
_cell.angle_gamma   90.00
#
_symmetry.space_group_name_H-M   'P 1'
#
loop_
_entity.id
_entity.type
_entity.pdbx_description
1 polymer ?
#
loop_
_entity_poly.entity_id
_entity_poly.type
_entity_poly.pdbx_seq_one_letter_code
_entity_poly.pdbx_strand_id
1 'polypeptide(L)'
;FIKAFDMNKLLRTGIREFLHIKQEHNESVAHFIQRWRTVLYSSASAPNMDQMELCDLFLHSLSREVKEEVQKFPLRTYDEVLESALRIDQAAIDSGRKTYGTNG
;
A
#
# COMPACT_ATOMS: atom_id res chain seq x y z
N PHE A 1 0.62 13.04 11.22
CA PHE A 1 -0.47 13.43 10.30
C PHE A 1 0.07 13.36 8.89
N ILE A 2 -0.43 12.43 8.10
CA ILE A 2 -0.11 12.33 6.67
C ILE A 2 -0.68 13.60 6.00
N LYS A 3 0.20 14.41 5.42
CA LYS A 3 -0.21 15.58 4.62
C LYS A 3 -0.93 15.08 3.36
N ALA A 4 -1.77 15.93 2.76
CA ALA A 4 -2.31 15.65 1.44
C ALA A 4 -1.16 15.35 0.47
N PHE A 5 -1.20 14.16 -0.11
CA PHE A 5 -0.19 13.65 -1.02
C PHE A 5 -0.11 14.47 -2.30
N ASP A 6 1.08 14.99 -2.62
CA ASP A 6 1.29 15.77 -3.85
C ASP A 6 1.48 14.83 -5.06
N MET A 7 0.36 14.47 -5.69
CA MET A 7 0.33 13.71 -6.94
C MET A 7 1.18 14.34 -8.06
N ASN A 8 1.37 15.67 -8.07
CA ASN A 8 2.19 16.33 -9.09
C ASN A 8 3.68 16.06 -8.88
N LYS A 9 4.13 15.82 -7.64
CA LYS A 9 5.50 15.42 -7.35
C LYS A 9 5.82 14.06 -7.98
N LEU A 10 4.91 13.09 -7.83
CA LEU A 10 5.04 11.74 -8.39
C LEU A 10 5.06 11.70 -9.92
N LEU A 11 4.18 12.50 -10.55
CA LEU A 11 4.13 12.64 -12.00
C LEU A 11 5.43 13.22 -12.56
N ARG A 12 6.08 14.14 -11.84
CA ARG A 12 7.38 14.74 -12.23
C ARG A 12 8.55 13.77 -12.07
N THR A 13 8.49 12.85 -11.13
CA THR A 13 9.54 11.82 -10.89
C THR A 13 9.47 10.62 -11.84
N GLY A 14 8.57 10.62 -12.83
CA GLY A 14 8.44 9.53 -13.80
C GLY A 14 7.78 8.25 -13.25
N ILE A 15 7.20 8.33 -12.05
CA ILE A 15 6.65 7.21 -11.27
C ILE A 15 5.19 6.93 -11.73
N ARG A 16 4.95 6.92 -13.04
CA ARG A 16 3.61 6.65 -13.60
C ARG A 16 3.17 5.21 -13.37
N GLU A 17 4.11 4.28 -13.30
CA GLU A 17 3.85 2.85 -13.14
C GLU A 17 3.11 2.55 -11.83
N PHE A 18 3.43 3.26 -10.75
CA PHE A 18 2.81 3.05 -9.43
C PHE A 18 1.41 3.63 -9.32
N LEU A 19 1.05 4.61 -10.16
CA LEU A 19 -0.32 5.12 -10.21
C LEU A 19 -1.31 4.05 -10.65
N HIS A 20 -0.84 3.06 -11.43
CA HIS A 20 -1.64 1.96 -11.94
C HIS A 20 -1.67 0.75 -11.00
N ILE A 21 -0.78 0.71 -10.00
CA ILE A 21 -0.77 -0.38 -9.02
C ILE A 21 -1.73 -0.03 -7.90
N LYS A 22 -2.88 -0.68 -7.93
CA LYS A 22 -3.90 -0.64 -6.89
C LYS A 22 -4.15 -2.05 -6.37
N GLN A 23 -4.41 -2.15 -5.06
CA GLN A 23 -4.95 -3.36 -4.47
C GLN A 23 -6.34 -3.60 -5.03
N GLU A 24 -6.54 -4.75 -5.63
CA GLU A 24 -7.85 -5.15 -6.14
C GLU A 24 -8.79 -5.55 -4.99
N HIS A 25 -10.10 -5.44 -5.21
CA HIS A 25 -11.10 -5.71 -4.16
C HIS A 25 -10.98 -7.12 -3.55
N ASN A 26 -10.65 -8.12 -4.39
CA ASN A 26 -10.48 -9.52 -3.98
C ASN A 26 -9.00 -9.93 -3.88
N GLU A 27 -8.07 -8.98 -3.73
CA GLU A 27 -6.65 -9.25 -3.53
C GLU A 27 -6.30 -9.12 -2.04
N SER A 28 -5.62 -10.12 -1.49
CA SER A 28 -5.10 -10.05 -0.13
C SER A 28 -3.99 -9.02 -0.03
N VAL A 29 -3.87 -8.37 1.12
CA VAL A 29 -2.83 -7.36 1.35
C VAL A 29 -1.43 -7.98 1.20
N ALA A 30 -1.25 -9.24 1.60
CA ALA A 30 0.02 -9.95 1.44
C ALA A 30 0.41 -10.09 -0.04
N HIS A 31 -0.50 -10.55 -0.90
CA HIS A 31 -0.24 -10.70 -2.33
C HIS A 31 0.00 -9.34 -2.99
N PHE A 32 -0.82 -8.35 -2.63
CA PHE A 32 -0.66 -6.98 -3.09
C PHE A 32 0.71 -6.38 -2.73
N ILE A 33 1.17 -6.53 -1.48
CA ILE A 33 2.49 -6.03 -1.04
C ILE A 33 3.61 -6.65 -1.87
N GLN A 34 3.54 -7.95 -2.18
CA GLN A 34 4.55 -8.61 -3.01
C GLN A 34 4.60 -8.02 -4.43
N ARG A 35 3.44 -7.82 -5.04
CA ARG A 35 3.30 -7.19 -6.37
C ARG A 35 3.80 -5.74 -6.35
N TRP A 36 3.40 -4.98 -5.34
CA TRP A 36 3.78 -3.58 -5.16
C TRP A 36 5.30 -3.43 -4.96
N ARG A 37 5.92 -4.28 -4.13
CA ARG A 37 7.38 -4.30 -3.92
C ARG A 37 8.15 -4.69 -5.17
N THR A 38 7.63 -5.64 -5.96
CA THR A 38 8.24 -6.02 -7.24
C THR A 38 8.38 -4.81 -8.15
N VAL A 39 7.32 -4.01 -8.28
CA VAL A 39 7.39 -2.79 -9.09
C VAL A 39 8.21 -1.69 -8.43
N LEU A 40 8.16 -1.60 -7.09
CA LEU A 40 9.06 -0.71 -6.35
C LEU A 40 10.51 -0.94 -6.73
N TYR A 41 10.99 -2.16 -6.55
CA TYR A 41 12.39 -2.48 -6.76
C TYR A 41 12.80 -2.61 -8.23
N SER A 42 11.84 -2.81 -9.15
CA SER A 42 12.13 -2.76 -10.59
C SER A 42 12.14 -1.34 -11.15
N SER A 43 11.64 -0.35 -10.41
CA SER A 43 11.60 1.04 -10.86
C SER A 43 12.91 1.74 -10.58
N ALA A 44 13.49 2.37 -11.62
CA ALA A 44 14.68 3.21 -11.50
C ALA A 44 14.49 4.41 -10.54
N SER A 45 13.24 4.75 -10.21
CA SER A 45 12.89 5.89 -9.34
C SER A 45 12.83 5.55 -7.85
N ALA A 46 12.78 4.27 -7.47
CA ALA A 46 12.70 3.86 -6.06
C ALA A 46 13.87 4.31 -5.15
N PRO A 47 15.13 4.42 -5.62
CA PRO A 47 16.24 4.88 -4.79
C PRO A 47 16.11 6.33 -4.27
N ASN A 48 15.20 7.13 -4.84
CA ASN A 48 15.08 8.56 -4.56
C ASN A 48 13.89 8.92 -3.66
N MET A 49 13.08 7.95 -3.22
CA MET A 49 11.92 8.23 -2.37
C MET A 49 12.31 8.20 -0.89
N ASP A 50 11.88 9.21 -0.14
CA ASP A 50 11.97 9.18 1.31
C ASP A 50 10.90 8.25 1.94
N GLN A 51 11.02 7.96 3.25
CA GLN A 51 10.09 7.06 3.93
C GLN A 51 8.64 7.58 3.91
N MET A 52 8.43 8.90 3.99
CA MET A 52 7.10 9.49 3.98
C MET A 52 6.47 9.36 2.60
N GLU A 53 7.24 9.60 1.54
CA GLU A 53 6.80 9.39 0.16
C GLU A 53 6.43 7.93 -0.11
N LEU A 54 7.21 6.98 0.39
CA LEU A 54 6.89 5.55 0.30
C LEU A 54 5.62 5.20 1.07
N CYS A 55 5.44 5.73 2.27
CA CYS A 55 4.21 5.54 3.05
C CYS A 55 2.99 6.07 2.29
N ASP A 56 3.07 7.30 1.81
CA ASP A 56 1.94 7.92 1.12
C ASP A 56 1.62 7.18 -0.18
N LEU A 57 2.65 6.81 -0.96
CA LEU A 57 2.47 6.05 -2.19
C LEU A 57 1.82 4.69 -1.93
N PHE A 58 2.29 3.96 -0.93
CA PHE A 58 1.71 2.67 -0.55
C PHE A 58 0.25 2.82 -0.09
N LEU A 59 -0.05 3.78 0.79
CA LEU A 59 -1.41 4.08 1.24
C LEU A 59 -2.34 4.51 0.10
N HIS A 60 -1.81 5.21 -0.91
CA HIS A 60 -2.57 5.56 -2.10
C HIS A 60 -2.85 4.36 -3.00
N SER A 61 -2.06 3.31 -2.92
CA SER A 61 -2.23 2.08 -3.70
C SER A 61 -3.08 1.03 -2.99
N LEU A 62 -3.28 1.10 -1.68
CA LEU A 62 -4.18 0.22 -0.94
C LEU A 62 -5.66 0.41 -1.32
N SER A 63 -6.44 -0.64 -1.08
CA SER A 63 -7.90 -0.56 -1.12
C SER A 63 -8.41 0.43 -0.08
N ARG A 64 -9.54 1.06 -0.36
CA ARG A 64 -10.12 2.08 0.53
C ARG A 64 -10.34 1.55 1.94
N GLU A 65 -10.88 0.34 2.06
CA GLU A 65 -11.18 -0.31 3.33
C GLU A 65 -9.93 -0.48 4.21
N VAL A 66 -8.85 -1.03 3.66
CA VAL A 66 -7.60 -1.23 4.41
C VAL A 66 -6.94 0.11 4.72
N LYS A 67 -6.94 1.05 3.77
CA LYS A 67 -6.37 2.39 3.94
C LYS A 67 -7.01 3.13 5.10
N GLU A 68 -8.35 3.16 5.17
CA GLU A 68 -9.09 3.88 6.22
C GLU A 68 -8.77 3.32 7.62
N GLU A 69 -8.59 2.00 7.75
CA GLU A 69 -8.20 1.37 9.01
C GLU A 69 -6.73 1.66 9.39
N VAL A 70 -5.79 1.57 8.44
CA VAL A 70 -4.37 1.87 8.67
C VAL A 70 -4.19 3.32 9.13
N GLN A 71 -4.93 4.26 8.53
CA GLN A 71 -4.86 5.68 8.86
C GLN A 71 -5.35 6.05 10.28
N LYS A 72 -6.02 5.12 10.99
CA LYS A 72 -6.39 5.31 12.40
C LYS A 72 -5.18 5.24 13.34
N PHE A 73 -4.09 4.65 12.88
CA PHE A 73 -2.88 4.49 13.67
C PHE A 73 -1.87 5.61 13.35
N PRO A 74 -1.19 6.19 14.35
CA PRO A 74 -0.17 7.21 14.15
C PRO A 74 1.17 6.56 13.75
N LEU A 75 1.18 5.90 12.58
CA LEU A 75 2.35 5.20 12.05
C LEU A 75 3.39 6.21 11.54
N ARG A 76 4.68 5.92 11.78
CA ARG A 76 5.80 6.82 11.52
C ARG A 76 6.79 6.27 10.49
N THR A 77 6.79 4.98 10.24
CA THR A 77 7.70 4.34 9.29
C THR A 77 6.97 3.52 8.25
N TYR A 78 7.63 3.29 7.12
CA TYR A 78 7.12 2.45 6.03
C TYR A 78 6.83 1.01 6.49
N ASP A 79 7.70 0.43 7.32
CA ASP A 79 7.52 -0.92 7.83
C ASP A 79 6.31 -1.01 8.78
N GLU A 80 6.09 0.00 9.63
CA GLU A 80 4.91 0.06 10.50
C GLU A 80 3.61 0.10 9.69
N VAL A 81 3.59 0.84 8.57
CA VAL A 81 2.44 0.91 7.65
C VAL A 81 2.17 -0.44 6.99
N LEU A 82 3.21 -1.13 6.53
CA LEU A 82 3.09 -2.47 5.94
C LEU A 82 2.55 -3.50 6.94
N GLU A 83 3.13 -3.53 8.15
CA GLU A 83 2.70 -4.45 9.19
C GLU A 83 1.25 -4.20 9.62
N SER A 84 0.86 -2.93 9.75
CA SER A 84 -0.52 -2.57 10.10
C SER A 84 -1.50 -3.04 9.04
N ALA A 85 -1.19 -2.81 7.75
CA ALA A 85 -2.03 -3.26 6.64
C ALA A 85 -2.20 -4.79 6.64
N LEU A 86 -1.12 -5.54 6.87
CA LEU A 86 -1.16 -7.00 6.99
C LEU A 86 -2.02 -7.47 8.16
N ARG A 87 -1.87 -6.86 9.35
CA ARG A 87 -2.65 -7.22 10.54
C ARG A 87 -4.14 -6.93 10.36
N ILE A 88 -4.48 -5.79 9.74
CA ILE A 88 -5.87 -5.43 9.44
C ILE A 88 -6.52 -6.45 8.51
N ASP A 89 -5.81 -6.86 7.46
CA ASP A 89 -6.32 -7.83 6.50
C ASP A 89 -6.47 -9.22 7.13
N GLN A 90 -5.48 -9.66 7.90
CA GLN A 90 -5.54 -10.93 8.63
C GLN A 90 -6.70 -10.94 9.63
N ALA A 91 -6.90 -9.86 10.40
CA ALA A 91 -8.04 -9.76 11.31
C ALA A 91 -9.39 -9.78 10.59
N ALA A 92 -9.47 -9.25 9.36
CA ALA A 92 -10.67 -9.33 8.54
C ALA A 92 -10.92 -10.76 8.03
N ILE A 93 -9.87 -11.50 7.69
CA ILE A 93 -9.92 -12.92 7.33
C ILE A 93 -10.37 -13.77 8.52
N ASP A 94 -9.72 -13.61 9.68
CA ASP A 94 -9.99 -14.39 10.89
C ASP A 94 -11.42 -14.15 11.42
N SER A 95 -11.97 -12.95 11.21
CA SER A 95 -13.36 -12.62 11.57
C SER A 95 -14.39 -13.03 10.51
N GLY A 96 -13.99 -13.64 9.41
CA GLY A 96 -14.86 -14.04 8.31
C GLY A 96 -15.44 -12.87 7.49
N ARG A 97 -14.98 -11.64 7.74
CA ARG A 97 -15.39 -10.43 7.00
C ARG A 97 -14.78 -10.35 5.61
N LYS A 98 -13.67 -11.07 5.38
CA LYS A 98 -13.04 -11.23 4.08
C LYS A 98 -12.70 -12.69 3.83
N THR A 99 -13.00 -13.16 2.63
CA THR A 99 -12.54 -14.45 2.13
C THR A 99 -11.90 -14.21 0.77
N TYR A 100 -10.60 -14.43 0.70
CA TYR A 100 -9.90 -14.43 -0.58
C TYR A 100 -10.02 -15.83 -1.16
N GLY A 101 -10.34 -15.92 -2.46
CA GLY A 101 -10.45 -17.20 -3.14
C GLY A 101 -9.15 -17.99 -2.93
N THR A 102 -9.24 -19.15 -2.29
CA THR A 102 -8.24 -20.21 -2.42
C THR A 102 -8.31 -20.67 -3.87
N ASN A 103 -7.58 -19.99 -4.76
CA ASN A 103 -7.24 -20.64 -6.02
C ASN A 103 -6.37 -21.85 -5.63
N GLY A 104 -6.91 -23.03 -5.89
CA GLY A 104 -6.37 -24.34 -5.47
C GLY A 104 -5.09 -24.75 -6.15
#